data_AF-A0A127SE01-F1
#
_entry.id   AF-A0A127SE01-F1
#
_cell.length_a   1.000
_cell.length_b   1.000
_cell.length_c   1.000
_cell.angle_alpha   90.00
_cell.angle_beta   90.00
_cell.angle_gamma   90.00
#
_symmetry.space_group_name_H-M   'P 1'
#
loop_
_entity.id
_entity.type
_entity.pdbx_description
1 polymer ?
#
loop_
_entity_poly.entity_id
_entity_poly.type
_entity_poly.pdbx_seq_one_letter_code
_entity_poly.pdbx_strand_id
1 'polypeptide(L)'
;MTNVLNSAKTLEHEGQTLVVAPHRMGEYKLLLNLGLNPPHPMDYYYDWPGRYQPMNAQRETARFLATHSRAYCLDDLGTGKTMSTAWAFDFLREQGLAKKALVVAPLSTLERTWADHLWEHFPHLEYVVLHGPAERRRELLQRDVDVYIINHDGVKILL
;
A
#
# COMPACT_ATOMS: atom_id res chain seq x y z
N MET A 1 -27.27 9.33 6.57
CA MET A 1 -25.88 9.38 6.10
C MET A 1 -24.94 10.06 7.09
N THR A 2 -25.30 11.23 7.61
CA THR A 2 -24.51 11.99 8.61
C THR A 2 -24.27 11.26 9.94
N ASN A 3 -25.22 10.44 10.43
CA ASN A 3 -24.99 9.64 11.66
C ASN A 3 -23.91 8.55 11.51
N VAL A 4 -23.52 8.21 10.27
CA VAL A 4 -22.53 7.17 9.97
C VAL A 4 -21.17 7.81 9.67
N LEU A 5 -21.17 8.97 9.00
CA LEU A 5 -20.00 9.81 8.73
C LEU A 5 -19.94 10.98 9.72
N ASN A 6 -19.37 10.76 10.91
CA ASN A 6 -19.26 11.81 11.94
C ASN A 6 -18.49 13.06 11.47
N SER A 7 -17.63 12.91 10.47
CA SER A 7 -16.83 13.98 9.86
C SER A 7 -17.57 14.71 8.72
N ALA A 8 -18.74 14.23 8.30
CA ALA A 8 -19.49 14.83 7.21
C ALA A 8 -20.25 16.09 7.66
N LYS A 9 -20.34 17.05 6.74
CA LYS A 9 -21.06 18.32 6.92
C LYS A 9 -22.17 18.44 5.89
N THR A 10 -23.28 19.03 6.28
CA THR A 10 -24.35 19.39 5.34
C THR A 10 -24.06 20.78 4.76
N LEU A 11 -24.29 20.93 3.46
CA LEU A 11 -24.12 22.20 2.74
C LEU A 11 -25.32 22.41 1.83
N GLU A 12 -25.92 23.59 1.90
CA GLU A 12 -26.97 23.99 0.96
C GLU A 12 -26.34 24.58 -0.30
N HIS A 13 -26.62 23.99 -1.46
CA HIS A 13 -26.15 24.49 -2.75
C HIS A 13 -27.28 24.40 -3.77
N GLU A 14 -27.60 25.52 -4.42
CA GLU A 14 -28.64 25.60 -5.45
C GLU A 14 -30.01 25.03 -5.01
N GLY A 15 -30.37 25.20 -3.74
CA GLY A 15 -31.62 24.70 -3.17
C GLY A 15 -31.62 23.18 -2.88
N GLN A 16 -30.46 22.53 -2.95
CA GLN A 16 -30.27 21.14 -2.56
C GLN A 16 -29.38 21.03 -1.32
N THR A 17 -29.81 20.20 -0.37
CA THR A 17 -29.00 19.81 0.79
C THR A 17 -27.99 18.73 0.36
N LEU A 18 -26.73 19.11 0.24
CA LEU A 18 -25.61 18.22 -0.03
C LEU A 18 -24.96 17.72 1.26
N VAL A 19 -24.42 16.51 1.24
CA VAL A 19 -23.57 15.98 2.32
C VAL A 19 -22.14 15.88 1.81
N VAL A 20 -21.22 16.59 2.46
CA VAL A 20 -19.81 16.62 2.11
C VAL A 20 -19.02 15.85 3.16
N ALA A 21 -18.20 14.89 2.72
CA ALA A 21 -17.32 14.10 3.58
C ALA A 21 -15.84 14.35 3.22
N PRO A 22 -14.91 14.30 4.18
CA PRO A 22 -13.49 14.26 3.88
C PRO A 22 -13.14 13.10 2.94
N HIS A 23 -12.24 13.32 1.98
CA HIS A 23 -11.83 12.30 1.03
C HIS A 23 -10.60 11.52 1.55
N ARG A 24 -10.77 10.80 2.65
CA ARG A 24 -9.72 9.93 3.24
C ARG A 24 -10.14 8.47 3.13
N MET A 25 -9.20 7.56 3.35
CA MET A 25 -9.48 6.12 3.26
C MET A 25 -10.58 5.64 4.21
N GLY A 26 -10.74 6.26 5.39
CA GLY A 26 -11.80 5.91 6.34
C GLY A 26 -13.18 6.17 5.77
N GLU A 27 -13.42 7.40 5.33
CA GLU A 27 -14.67 7.81 4.67
C GLU A 27 -14.90 7.06 3.37
N TYR A 28 -13.85 6.85 2.55
CA TYR A 28 -13.93 6.07 1.31
C TYR A 28 -14.49 4.65 1.58
N LYS A 29 -13.91 3.91 2.54
CA LYS A 29 -14.37 2.57 2.91
C LYS A 29 -15.80 2.58 3.44
N LEU A 30 -16.15 3.60 4.20
CA LEU A 30 -17.50 3.73 4.75
C LEU A 30 -18.55 3.96 3.66
N LEU A 31 -18.24 4.79 2.67
CA LEU A 31 -19.09 5.02 1.51
C LEU A 31 -19.25 3.74 0.66
N LEU A 32 -18.18 2.96 0.47
CA LEU A 32 -18.26 1.64 -0.17
C LEU A 32 -19.24 0.71 0.57
N ASN A 33 -19.15 0.65 1.91
CA ASN A 33 -20.04 -0.18 2.73
C ASN A 33 -21.52 0.26 2.65
N LEU A 34 -21.78 1.52 2.28
CA LEU A 34 -23.12 2.04 2.01
C LEU A 34 -23.61 1.74 0.58
N GLY A 35 -22.84 0.99 -0.21
CA GLY A 35 -23.17 0.66 -1.60
C GLY A 35 -22.89 1.78 -2.61
N LEU A 36 -22.13 2.81 -2.20
CA LEU A 36 -21.69 3.86 -3.12
C LEU A 36 -20.36 3.50 -3.75
N ASN A 37 -20.06 4.13 -4.88
CA ASN A 37 -18.79 3.97 -5.58
C ASN A 37 -18.07 5.33 -5.74
N PRO A 38 -17.55 5.91 -4.65
CA PRO A 38 -16.76 7.14 -4.74
C PRO A 38 -15.43 6.90 -5.48
N PRO A 39 -14.81 7.95 -6.04
CA PRO A 39 -13.43 7.85 -6.52
C PRO A 39 -12.47 7.47 -5.37
N HIS A 40 -11.37 6.79 -5.69
CA HIS A 40 -10.40 6.36 -4.68
C HIS A 40 -9.46 7.51 -4.29
N PRO A 41 -9.14 7.74 -3.00
CA PRO A 41 -8.28 8.85 -2.56
C PRO A 41 -6.88 8.86 -3.21
N MET A 42 -6.31 7.68 -3.46
CA MET A 42 -5.03 7.51 -4.17
C MET A 42 -5.00 8.18 -5.56
N ASP A 43 -6.13 8.37 -6.23
CA ASP A 43 -6.14 9.02 -7.55
C ASP A 43 -5.95 10.53 -7.48
N TYR A 44 -6.06 11.13 -6.29
CA TYR A 44 -6.06 12.58 -6.09
C TYR A 44 -4.90 13.06 -5.21
N TYR A 45 -4.42 12.21 -4.32
CA TYR A 45 -3.49 12.61 -3.25
C TYR A 45 -2.20 11.78 -3.22
N TYR A 46 -1.96 10.96 -4.24
CA TYR A 46 -0.76 10.13 -4.33
C TYR A 46 -0.04 10.42 -5.63
N ASP A 47 1.26 10.72 -5.54
CA ASP A 47 2.06 11.20 -6.67
C ASP A 47 2.57 10.09 -7.58
N TRP A 48 2.34 8.82 -7.21
CA TRP A 48 2.81 7.65 -7.94
C TRP A 48 4.33 7.69 -8.18
N PRO A 49 5.15 7.67 -7.09
CA PRO A 49 6.58 7.81 -7.19
C PRO A 49 7.22 6.69 -8.00
N GLY A 50 8.29 7.04 -8.70
CA GLY A 50 9.16 6.11 -9.40
C GLY A 50 9.45 6.52 -10.83
N ARG A 51 10.27 5.70 -11.49
CA ARG A 51 10.78 6.00 -12.84
C ARG A 51 9.68 6.03 -13.91
N TYR A 52 8.65 5.23 -13.74
CA TYR A 52 7.56 5.07 -14.71
C TYR A 52 6.20 5.32 -14.06
N GLN A 53 5.30 5.90 -14.84
CA GLN A 53 3.91 6.07 -14.44
C GLN A 53 3.18 4.72 -14.46
N PRO A 54 2.30 4.44 -13.48
CA PRO A 54 1.55 3.19 -13.41
C PRO A 54 0.58 3.05 -14.60
N MET A 55 0.56 1.85 -15.18
CA MET A 55 -0.47 1.43 -16.12
C MET A 55 -1.84 1.37 -15.42
N ASN A 56 -2.94 1.46 -16.19
CA ASN A 56 -4.30 1.41 -15.64
C ASN A 56 -4.54 0.18 -14.74
N ALA A 57 -4.12 -1.01 -15.19
CA ALA A 57 -4.24 -2.23 -14.39
C ALA A 57 -3.48 -2.15 -13.06
N GLN A 58 -2.28 -1.56 -13.06
CA GLN A 58 -1.50 -1.39 -11.83
C GLN A 58 -2.17 -0.43 -10.85
N ARG A 59 -2.81 0.64 -11.36
CA ARG A 59 -3.59 1.56 -10.53
C ARG A 59 -4.75 0.83 -9.86
N GLU A 60 -5.50 0.03 -10.61
CA GLU A 60 -6.60 -0.76 -10.05
C GLU A 60 -6.11 -1.74 -8.98
N THR A 61 -5.02 -2.47 -9.26
CA THR A 61 -4.43 -3.40 -8.29
C THR A 61 -3.95 -2.66 -7.03
N ALA A 62 -3.30 -1.50 -7.16
CA ALA A 62 -2.84 -0.72 -6.01
C ALA A 62 -4.02 -0.22 -5.15
N ARG A 63 -5.08 0.31 -5.77
CA ARG A 63 -6.32 0.71 -5.07
C ARG A 63 -6.97 -0.47 -4.35
N PHE A 64 -7.07 -1.62 -5.03
CA PHE A 64 -7.63 -2.84 -4.45
C PHE A 64 -6.85 -3.28 -3.21
N LEU A 65 -5.51 -3.32 -3.30
CA LEU A 65 -4.64 -3.70 -2.19
C LEU A 65 -4.69 -2.68 -1.03
N ALA A 66 -4.79 -1.38 -1.31
CA ALA A 66 -4.90 -0.34 -0.27
C ALA A 66 -6.28 -0.34 0.43
N THR A 67 -7.31 -0.78 -0.27
CA THR A 67 -8.70 -0.79 0.25
C THR A 67 -8.93 -1.96 1.21
N HIS A 68 -8.37 -3.13 0.91
CA HIS A 68 -8.67 -4.36 1.65
C HIS A 68 -7.58 -4.68 2.68
N SER A 69 -7.98 -5.00 3.91
CA SER A 69 -7.04 -5.44 4.95
C SER A 69 -6.38 -6.79 4.64
N ARG A 70 -7.05 -7.61 3.82
CA ARG A 70 -6.57 -8.88 3.31
C ARG A 70 -7.01 -9.00 1.87
N ALA A 71 -6.08 -9.31 0.99
CA ALA A 71 -6.34 -9.36 -0.45
C ALA A 71 -5.57 -10.53 -1.07
N TYR A 72 -6.12 -11.08 -2.15
CA TYR A 72 -5.40 -12.00 -3.00
C TYR A 72 -5.35 -11.43 -4.42
N CYS A 73 -4.16 -10.98 -4.83
CA CYS A 73 -3.93 -10.44 -6.17
C CYS A 73 -3.64 -11.59 -7.14
N LEU A 74 -4.59 -11.82 -8.07
CA LEU A 74 -4.56 -12.88 -9.06
C LEU A 74 -4.17 -12.40 -10.45
N ASP A 75 -3.57 -11.21 -10.56
CA ASP A 75 -3.14 -10.68 -11.85
C ASP A 75 -2.12 -11.62 -12.51
N ASP A 76 -2.10 -11.65 -13.84
CA ASP A 76 -1.19 -12.51 -14.60
C ASP A 76 0.29 -12.14 -14.43
N LEU A 77 1.18 -13.06 -14.78
CA LEU A 77 2.61 -12.78 -14.79
C LEU A 77 2.93 -11.61 -15.74
N GLY A 78 3.78 -10.69 -15.31
CA GLY A 78 4.18 -9.53 -16.11
C GLY A 78 3.28 -8.30 -15.99
N THR A 79 2.18 -8.35 -15.24
CA THR A 79 1.27 -7.19 -15.04
C THR A 79 1.75 -6.17 -14.01
N GLY A 80 2.92 -6.39 -13.39
CA GLY A 80 3.51 -5.43 -12.46
C GLY A 80 3.00 -5.51 -11.02
N LYS A 81 2.50 -6.68 -10.58
CA LYS A 81 2.01 -6.94 -9.20
C LYS A 81 2.92 -6.41 -8.09
N THR A 82 4.23 -6.62 -8.21
CA THR A 82 5.22 -6.13 -7.22
C THR A 82 5.12 -4.62 -7.05
N MET A 83 5.11 -3.88 -8.16
CA MET A 83 5.04 -2.42 -8.14
C MET A 83 3.69 -1.93 -7.60
N SER A 84 2.59 -2.53 -8.04
CA SER A 84 1.25 -2.22 -7.52
C SER A 84 1.17 -2.44 -6.01
N THR A 85 1.82 -3.49 -5.50
CA THR A 85 1.89 -3.79 -4.07
C THR A 85 2.74 -2.76 -3.32
N ALA A 86 3.88 -2.37 -3.89
CA ALA A 86 4.74 -1.34 -3.30
C ALA A 86 4.05 0.04 -3.24
N TRP A 87 3.37 0.45 -4.32
CA TRP A 87 2.59 1.69 -4.32
C TRP A 87 1.42 1.66 -3.32
N ALA A 88 0.74 0.52 -3.18
CA ALA A 88 -0.31 0.38 -2.17
C ALA A 88 0.23 0.56 -0.75
N PHE A 89 1.39 -0.04 -0.44
CA PHE A 89 2.04 0.14 0.85
C PHE A 89 2.46 1.58 1.10
N ASP A 90 3.14 2.20 0.14
CA ASP A 90 3.66 3.56 0.27
C ASP A 90 2.53 4.59 0.45
N PHE A 91 1.46 4.48 -0.33
CA PHE A 91 0.25 5.26 -0.12
C PHE A 91 -0.34 5.07 1.28
N LEU A 92 -0.51 3.81 1.75
CA LEU A 92 -1.03 3.57 3.10
C LEU A 92 -0.12 4.17 4.18
N ARG A 93 1.20 4.17 3.96
CA ARG A 93 2.18 4.79 4.85
C ARG A 93 2.05 6.31 4.87
N GLU A 94 1.94 6.96 3.72
CA GLU A 94 1.70 8.41 3.62
C GLU A 94 0.39 8.84 4.32
N GLN A 95 -0.65 8.00 4.23
CA GLN A 95 -1.92 8.22 4.93
C GLN A 95 -1.85 7.90 6.44
N GLY A 96 -0.72 7.43 6.96
CA GLY A 96 -0.54 7.05 8.37
C GLY A 96 -1.27 5.75 8.77
N LEU A 97 -1.67 4.94 7.79
CA LEU A 97 -2.43 3.69 7.97
C LEU A 97 -1.54 2.44 7.99
N ALA A 98 -0.31 2.56 7.48
CA ALA A 98 0.75 1.55 7.58
C ALA A 98 2.03 2.20 8.11
N LYS A 99 2.90 1.41 8.73
CA LYS A 99 4.20 1.89 9.24
C LYS A 99 5.37 1.12 8.66
N LYS A 100 5.26 -0.21 8.65
CA LYS A 100 6.30 -1.12 8.17
C LYS A 100 5.68 -2.22 7.31
N ALA A 101 6.44 -2.73 6.36
CA ALA A 101 6.07 -3.88 5.55
C ALA A 101 7.04 -5.06 5.79
N LEU A 102 6.47 -6.27 5.84
CA LEU A 102 7.22 -7.52 5.73
C LEU A 102 6.88 -8.16 4.39
N VAL A 103 7.87 -8.24 3.51
CA VAL A 103 7.78 -8.94 2.23
C VAL A 103 8.35 -10.33 2.40
N VAL A 104 7.52 -11.35 2.18
CA VAL A 104 7.95 -12.76 2.16
C VAL A 104 7.91 -13.26 0.73
N ALA A 105 9.06 -13.67 0.18
CA ALA A 105 9.15 -14.08 -1.22
C ALA A 105 10.16 -15.21 -1.46
N PRO A 106 10.17 -15.87 -2.64
CA PRO A 106 11.24 -16.79 -3.02
C PRO A 106 12.62 -16.12 -3.01
N LEU A 107 13.68 -16.91 -2.82
CA LEU A 107 15.04 -16.36 -2.67
C LEU A 107 15.49 -15.57 -3.91
N SER A 108 15.09 -16.02 -5.09
CA SER A 108 15.43 -15.42 -6.38
C SER A 108 14.85 -14.01 -6.59
N THR A 109 13.83 -13.61 -5.82
CA THR A 109 13.13 -12.33 -6.00
C THR A 109 13.41 -11.30 -4.90
N LEU A 110 14.14 -11.66 -3.84
CA LEU A 110 14.40 -10.73 -2.72
C LEU A 110 15.17 -9.49 -3.19
N GLU A 111 16.30 -9.68 -3.87
CA GLU A 111 17.10 -8.56 -4.38
C GLU A 111 16.60 -8.11 -5.75
N ARG A 112 16.64 -9.03 -6.73
CA ARG A 112 16.36 -8.79 -8.16
C ARG A 112 14.95 -8.28 -8.49
N THR A 113 14.06 -8.29 -7.52
CA THR A 113 12.69 -7.79 -7.70
C THR A 113 12.33 -6.84 -6.58
N TRP A 114 12.41 -7.24 -5.32
CA TRP A 114 11.95 -6.35 -4.26
C TRP A 114 12.94 -5.22 -3.94
N ALA A 115 14.21 -5.53 -3.65
CA ALA A 115 15.20 -4.51 -3.35
C ALA A 115 15.42 -3.55 -4.51
N ASP A 116 15.60 -4.07 -5.73
CA ASP A 116 15.86 -3.27 -6.93
C ASP A 116 14.69 -2.32 -7.23
N HIS A 117 13.44 -2.79 -7.12
CA HIS A 117 12.27 -1.94 -7.36
C HIS A 117 12.12 -0.86 -6.28
N LEU A 118 12.30 -1.21 -4.99
CA LEU A 118 12.24 -0.23 -3.90
C LEU A 118 13.29 0.86 -4.09
N TRP A 119 14.52 0.46 -4.40
CA TRP A 119 15.61 1.39 -4.66
C TRP A 119 15.35 2.31 -5.84
N GLU A 120 14.88 1.77 -6.97
CA GLU A 120 14.68 2.55 -8.20
C GLU A 120 13.46 3.46 -8.12
N HIS A 121 12.40 3.08 -7.39
CA HIS A 121 11.11 3.77 -7.44
C HIS A 121 10.73 4.52 -6.16
N PHE A 122 11.31 4.15 -5.02
CA PHE A 122 10.92 4.67 -3.70
C PHE A 122 12.15 5.11 -2.90
N PRO A 123 12.87 6.16 -3.35
CA PRO A 123 14.11 6.60 -2.72
C PRO A 123 13.92 7.09 -1.28
N HIS A 124 12.69 7.38 -0.86
CA HIS A 124 12.32 7.77 0.49
C HIS A 124 12.01 6.60 1.43
N LEU A 125 12.00 5.36 0.94
CA LEU A 125 11.80 4.16 1.74
C LEU A 125 13.13 3.50 2.08
N GLU A 126 13.34 3.22 3.37
CA GLU A 126 14.45 2.38 3.81
C GLU A 126 14.04 0.92 3.81
N TYR A 127 14.95 0.03 3.39
CA TYR A 127 14.69 -1.40 3.38
C TYR A 127 15.92 -2.25 3.74
N VAL A 128 15.68 -3.49 4.16
CA VAL A 128 16.73 -4.50 4.35
C VAL A 128 16.29 -5.86 3.81
N VAL A 129 17.25 -6.58 3.22
CA VAL A 129 17.07 -7.98 2.83
C VAL A 129 17.66 -8.88 3.91
N LEU A 130 16.81 -9.67 4.55
CA LEU A 130 17.14 -10.58 5.65
C LEU A 130 17.66 -11.91 5.10
N HIS A 131 18.87 -11.88 4.54
CA HIS A 131 19.55 -13.05 3.98
C HIS A 131 20.94 -13.28 4.59
N GLY A 132 21.51 -14.47 4.38
CA GLY A 132 22.77 -14.89 4.97
C GLY A 132 22.62 -15.58 6.34
N PRO A 133 23.70 -15.76 7.12
CA PRO A 133 23.69 -16.46 8.41
C PRO A 133 22.75 -15.86 9.46
N ALA A 134 22.41 -16.65 10.48
CA ALA A 134 21.46 -16.23 11.53
C ALA A 134 21.87 -14.94 12.24
N GLU A 135 23.14 -14.80 12.62
CA GLU A 135 23.63 -13.59 13.30
C GLU A 135 23.46 -12.34 12.44
N ARG A 136 23.79 -12.42 11.13
CA ARG A 136 23.61 -11.30 10.21
C ARG A 136 22.15 -10.88 10.08
N ARG A 137 21.23 -11.85 10.02
CA ARG A 137 19.79 -11.56 9.98
C ARG A 137 19.31 -10.88 11.26
N ARG A 138 19.80 -11.30 12.43
CA ARG A 138 19.45 -10.66 13.72
C ARG A 138 19.96 -9.22 13.80
N GLU A 139 21.17 -8.98 13.34
CA GLU A 139 21.74 -7.62 13.24
C GLU A 139 20.89 -6.74 12.32
N LEU A 140 20.54 -7.23 11.13
CA LEU A 140 19.70 -6.47 10.17
C LEU A 140 18.28 -6.23 10.69
N LEU A 141 17.72 -7.16 11.46
CA LEU A 141 16.40 -7.01 12.09
C LEU A 141 16.35 -5.89 13.13
N GLN A 142 17.47 -5.53 13.75
CA GLN A 142 17.54 -4.42 14.69
C GLN A 142 17.50 -3.05 14.00
N ARG A 143 17.72 -2.98 12.68
CA ARG A 143 17.61 -1.73 11.94
C ARG A 143 16.16 -1.31 11.85
N ASP A 144 15.88 -0.03 12.15
CA ASP A 144 14.55 0.55 12.03
C ASP A 144 14.31 1.02 10.59
N VAL A 145 13.78 0.14 9.74
CA VAL A 145 13.50 0.44 8.32
C VAL A 145 12.03 0.29 7.97
N ASP A 146 11.59 0.84 6.84
CA ASP A 146 10.21 0.77 6.37
C ASP A 146 9.84 -0.62 5.83
N VAL A 147 10.77 -1.30 5.13
CA VAL A 147 10.49 -2.60 4.49
C VAL A 147 11.54 -3.66 4.84
N TYR A 148 11.08 -4.79 5.37
CA TYR A 148 11.90 -5.98 5.58
C TYR A 148 11.56 -7.02 4.53
N ILE A 149 12.56 -7.52 3.81
CA ILE A 149 12.38 -8.52 2.76
C ILE A 149 13.03 -9.83 3.22
N ILE A 150 12.27 -10.92 3.26
CA ILE A 150 12.76 -12.22 3.75
C ILE A 150 12.30 -13.36 2.86
N ASN A 151 13.09 -14.42 2.84
CA ASN A 151 12.66 -15.68 2.26
C ASN A 151 11.63 -16.39 3.16
N HIS A 152 10.68 -17.11 2.58
CA HIS A 152 9.72 -17.95 3.30
C HIS A 152 10.36 -18.90 4.34
N ASP A 153 11.52 -19.50 4.06
CA ASP A 153 12.25 -20.35 5.03
C ASP A 153 12.79 -19.54 6.22
N GLY A 154 13.13 -18.26 5.98
CA GLY A 154 13.66 -17.36 7.00
C GLY A 154 12.61 -16.86 8.00
N VAL A 155 11.31 -16.96 7.68
CA VAL A 155 10.22 -16.46 8.53
C VAL A 155 10.20 -17.16 9.90
N LYS A 156 10.64 -18.41 9.98
CA LYS A 156 10.73 -19.18 11.24
C LYS A 156 11.60 -18.51 12.31
N ILE A 157 12.42 -17.53 11.94
CA ILE A 157 13.35 -16.84 12.83
C ILE A 157 12.75 -15.53 13.37
N LEU A 158 11.65 -15.06 12.78
CA LEU A 158 10.92 -13.89 13.25
C LEU A 158 9.95 -14.22 14.40
N LEU A 159 9.63 -15.51 14.58
CA LEU A 159 8.78 -16.06 15.62
C LEU A 159 9.64 -16.66 16.74
#